data_AF-A0A520H2F6-F1
#
_entry.id   AF-A0A520H2F6-F1
#
_cell.length_a   1.000
_cell.length_b   1.000
_cell.length_c   1.000
_cell.angle_alpha   90.00
_cell.angle_beta   90.00
_cell.angle_gamma   90.00
#
_symmetry.space_group_name_H-M   'P 1'
#
loop_
_entity.id
_entity.type
_entity.pdbx_description
1 polymer ?
#
loop_
_entity_poly.entity_id
_entity_poly.type
_entity_poly.pdbx_seq_one_letter_code
_entity_poly.pdbx_strand_id
1 'polypeptide(L)'
;RQRSSVSGTPIALADRRAVRQRTMGVPLTDERWRAALADLATEACNEVGTGAAIEETATLRYARTDQGIDVAIADPATMAAAFAAAHRERFGFVSDDALVVERVQIEAVLATAPLAATTVVAIDRAAEEVEVAMAGRVHHAPLHRRDALGPGAQVAGPALIVDDISTVAVEPGWSASVLDDGTLRLTRTARPAAGARADTAVDPVRLAIFAGLFMGLAEEMGSALQRSAASVNIRERLDFSCAIFDAGGHLIANAPHIPVHLGSMGDCVRHLIASRSADGRGMRPGDAYALNDPYRGGTHLPDITVVQPVFAGSDTPAFFVAARGHHADVGGTSPGSMPADSRTLADEGVVLDDVLVVAEGRLREAELRALFAS
;
A
#
# COMPACT_ATOMS: atom_id res chain seq x y z
N ARG A 1 -14.59 26.60 -22.68
CA ARG A 1 -15.71 26.82 -21.72
C ARG A 1 -16.31 25.52 -21.15
N GLN A 2 -15.84 24.32 -21.53
CA GLN A 2 -16.33 23.03 -20.97
C GLN A 2 -15.49 22.47 -19.79
N ARG A 3 -14.17 22.70 -19.73
CA ARG A 3 -13.40 22.34 -18.51
C ARG A 3 -13.91 23.05 -17.26
N SER A 4 -14.44 24.27 -17.41
CA SER A 4 -15.02 25.04 -16.30
C SER A 4 -16.39 24.51 -15.83
N SER A 5 -17.13 23.78 -16.67
CA SER A 5 -18.39 23.17 -16.22
C SER A 5 -18.12 21.87 -15.45
N VAL A 6 -17.22 21.01 -15.92
CA VAL A 6 -16.88 19.76 -15.20
C VAL A 6 -16.16 20.04 -13.88
N SER A 7 -15.37 21.12 -13.76
CA SER A 7 -14.80 21.54 -12.47
C SER A 7 -15.79 22.31 -11.59
N GLY A 8 -16.81 22.95 -12.18
CA GLY A 8 -17.80 23.77 -11.47
C GLY A 8 -19.00 22.98 -10.95
N THR A 9 -19.43 21.93 -11.66
CA THR A 9 -20.55 21.07 -11.25
C THR A 9 -20.30 20.33 -9.92
N PRO A 10 -19.11 19.78 -9.62
CA PRO A 10 -18.81 19.20 -8.30
C PRO A 10 -18.83 20.24 -7.18
N ILE A 11 -18.36 21.47 -7.44
CA ILE A 11 -18.35 22.56 -6.45
C ILE A 11 -19.78 23.02 -6.14
N ALA A 12 -20.67 23.05 -7.14
CA ALA A 12 -22.08 23.40 -6.97
C ALA A 12 -22.96 22.29 -6.36
N LEU A 13 -22.45 21.05 -6.31
CA LEU A 13 -23.12 19.87 -5.76
C LEU A 13 -22.53 19.40 -4.42
N ALA A 14 -21.50 20.08 -3.92
CA ALA A 14 -20.87 19.69 -2.67
C ALA A 14 -21.87 19.85 -1.51
N ASP A 15 -22.04 18.80 -0.72
CA ASP A 15 -22.73 18.88 0.56
C ASP A 15 -22.09 19.98 1.41
N ARG A 16 -22.91 20.66 2.22
CA ARG A 16 -22.36 21.55 3.24
C ARG A 16 -21.82 20.66 4.36
N ARG A 17 -20.51 20.76 4.61
CA ARG A 17 -19.80 19.93 5.59
C ARG A 17 -19.04 20.81 6.57
N ALA A 18 -19.03 20.41 7.83
CA ALA A 18 -18.10 20.93 8.82
C ALA A 18 -17.43 19.76 9.54
N VAL A 19 -16.10 19.81 9.58
CA VAL A 19 -15.29 18.85 10.34
C VAL A 19 -14.80 19.54 11.61
N ARG A 20 -14.96 18.86 12.74
CA ARG A 20 -14.41 19.26 14.04
C ARG A 20 -13.63 18.11 14.62
N GLN A 21 -12.43 18.41 15.10
CA GLN A 21 -11.52 17.40 15.63
C GLN A 21 -10.77 17.90 16.85
N ARG A 22 -10.40 16.97 17.72
CA ARG A 22 -9.59 17.25 18.92
C ARG A 22 -8.53 16.16 19.08
N THR A 23 -7.27 16.57 19.13
CA THR A 23 -6.14 15.69 19.47
C THR A 23 -5.99 15.62 20.98
N MET A 24 -5.90 14.41 21.54
CA MET A 24 -5.92 14.19 22.98
C MET A 24 -4.81 13.26 23.48
N GLY A 25 -4.43 12.24 22.71
CA GLY A 25 -3.37 11.31 23.07
C GLY A 25 -3.62 10.57 24.39
N VAL A 26 -4.87 10.21 24.67
CA VAL A 26 -5.29 9.55 25.92
C VAL A 26 -5.45 8.04 25.73
N PRO A 27 -5.29 7.21 26.77
CA PRO A 27 -5.58 5.78 26.68
C PRO A 27 -7.01 5.52 26.20
N LEU A 28 -7.26 4.44 25.45
CA LEU A 28 -8.60 4.08 24.98
C LEU A 28 -9.62 3.91 26.12
N THR A 29 -9.16 3.54 27.31
CA THR A 29 -9.97 3.38 28.52
C THR A 29 -10.33 4.71 29.22
N ASP A 30 -9.81 5.84 28.75
CA ASP A 30 -10.04 7.16 29.36
C ASP A 30 -11.32 7.81 28.81
N GLU A 31 -12.31 8.06 29.65
CA GLU A 31 -13.62 8.61 29.24
C GLU A 31 -13.55 10.05 28.66
N ARG A 32 -12.42 10.77 28.81
CA ARG A 32 -12.28 12.15 28.31
C ARG A 32 -12.50 12.27 26.81
N TRP A 33 -12.12 11.27 26.01
CA TRP A 33 -12.34 11.34 24.56
C TRP A 33 -13.81 11.22 24.18
N ARG A 34 -14.62 10.46 24.94
CA ARG A 34 -16.08 10.38 24.74
C ARG A 34 -16.75 11.69 25.08
N ALA A 35 -16.35 12.30 26.20
CA ALA A 35 -16.89 13.59 26.61
C ALA A 35 -16.65 14.70 25.55
N ALA A 36 -15.52 14.64 24.83
CA ALA A 36 -15.20 15.61 23.79
C ALA A 36 -16.11 15.53 22.54
N LEU A 37 -16.74 14.39 22.26
CA LEU A 37 -17.57 14.20 21.06
C LEU A 37 -18.80 15.14 21.06
N ALA A 38 -19.44 15.31 22.22
CA ALA A 38 -20.64 16.15 22.36
C ALA A 38 -20.35 17.63 22.07
N ASP A 39 -19.21 18.14 22.54
CA ASP A 39 -18.75 19.51 22.26
C ASP A 39 -18.52 19.69 20.76
N LEU A 40 -17.77 18.75 20.14
CA LEU A 40 -17.42 18.81 18.72
C LEU A 40 -18.65 18.71 17.81
N ALA A 41 -19.62 17.86 18.18
CA ALA A 41 -20.88 17.73 17.45
C ALA A 41 -21.71 19.01 17.51
N THR A 42 -21.77 19.65 18.68
CA THR A 42 -22.44 20.95 18.83
C THR A 42 -21.78 22.02 17.97
N GLU A 43 -20.45 22.12 18.00
CA GLU A 43 -19.69 23.05 17.18
C GLU A 43 -19.89 22.82 15.67
N ALA A 44 -19.86 21.57 15.21
CA ALA A 44 -20.03 21.22 13.80
C ALA A 44 -21.45 21.53 13.30
N CYS A 45 -22.48 21.16 14.07
CA CYS A 45 -23.88 21.45 13.72
C CYS A 45 -24.18 22.96 13.71
N ASN A 46 -23.56 23.75 14.59
CA ASN A 46 -23.71 25.20 14.59
C ASN A 46 -23.17 25.88 13.32
N GLU A 47 -22.15 25.29 12.68
CA GLU A 47 -21.61 25.80 11.42
C GLU A 47 -22.46 25.38 10.20
N VAL A 48 -22.88 24.11 10.16
CA VAL A 48 -23.60 23.57 8.99
C VAL A 48 -25.07 23.99 8.99
N GLY A 49 -25.73 23.94 10.14
CA GLY A 49 -27.17 24.18 10.29
C GLY A 49 -27.95 22.94 10.75
N THR A 50 -29.23 23.13 11.03
CA THR A 50 -30.11 22.08 11.56
C THR A 50 -30.39 20.99 10.53
N GLY A 51 -30.45 19.73 10.97
CA GLY A 51 -30.74 18.57 10.11
C GLY A 51 -29.51 17.94 9.44
N ALA A 52 -28.29 18.35 9.79
CA ALA A 52 -27.08 17.67 9.36
C ALA A 52 -26.97 16.26 9.97
N ALA A 53 -26.55 15.28 9.17
CA ALA A 53 -26.14 13.96 9.65
C ALA A 53 -24.76 14.08 10.32
N ILE A 54 -24.54 13.30 11.38
CA ILE A 54 -23.29 13.31 12.13
C ILE A 54 -22.57 11.98 11.90
N GLU A 55 -21.32 12.07 11.48
CA GLU A 55 -20.39 10.95 11.40
C GLU A 55 -19.29 11.12 12.44
N GLU A 56 -19.08 10.10 13.28
CA GLU A 56 -18.12 10.12 14.36
C GLU A 56 -17.00 9.13 14.10
N THR A 57 -15.75 9.57 14.28
CA THR A 57 -14.56 8.75 14.04
C THR A 57 -13.53 9.00 15.13
N ALA A 58 -12.83 7.94 15.56
CA ALA A 58 -11.63 8.06 16.39
C ALA A 58 -10.41 7.54 15.62
N THR A 59 -9.30 8.25 15.73
CA THR A 59 -8.00 7.77 15.30
C THR A 59 -7.33 7.05 16.46
N LEU A 60 -7.12 5.74 16.31
CA LEU A 60 -6.39 4.92 17.28
C LEU A 60 -4.98 4.64 16.80
N ARG A 61 -4.05 4.52 17.73
CA ARG A 61 -2.69 4.04 17.46
C ARG A 61 -2.14 3.23 18.62
N TYR A 62 -1.14 2.40 18.36
CA TYR A 62 -0.33 1.81 19.43
C TYR A 62 0.49 2.90 20.11
N ALA A 63 0.61 2.84 21.44
CA ALA A 63 1.25 3.89 22.25
C ALA A 63 2.69 4.21 21.81
N ARG A 64 3.43 3.20 21.33
CA ARG A 64 4.82 3.29 20.88
C ARG A 64 4.99 3.76 19.43
N THR A 65 3.90 3.91 18.70
CA THR A 65 3.89 4.28 17.28
C THR A 65 3.13 5.59 17.10
N ASP A 66 3.29 6.23 15.95
CA ASP A 66 2.64 7.47 15.54
C ASP A 66 1.69 7.27 14.34
N GLN A 67 1.43 6.02 13.95
CA GLN A 67 0.48 5.72 12.88
C GLN A 67 -0.92 5.51 13.44
N GLY A 68 -1.75 6.52 13.22
CA GLY A 68 -3.18 6.46 13.44
C GLY A 68 -3.92 5.63 12.39
N ILE A 69 -4.92 4.88 12.83
CA ILE A 69 -5.96 4.27 12.00
C ILE A 69 -7.31 4.76 12.50
N ASP A 70 -8.10 5.27 11.58
CA ASP A 70 -9.46 5.73 11.85
C ASP A 70 -10.40 4.54 12.02
N VAL A 71 -11.19 4.57 13.10
CA VAL A 71 -12.22 3.59 13.43
C VAL A 71 -13.52 4.30 13.79
N ALA A 72 -14.64 3.66 13.49
CA ALA A 72 -15.95 4.13 13.93
C ALA A 72 -16.03 4.16 15.46
N ILE A 73 -16.72 5.16 16.02
CA ILE A 73 -16.96 5.23 17.47
C ILE A 73 -17.86 4.07 17.91
N ALA A 74 -17.39 3.30 18.89
CA ALA A 74 -18.13 2.20 19.51
C ALA A 74 -17.69 2.04 20.97
N ASP A 75 -18.02 0.91 21.61
CA ASP A 75 -17.39 0.53 22.88
C ASP A 75 -15.88 0.22 22.68
N PRO A 76 -15.04 0.32 23.72
CA PRO A 76 -13.59 0.16 23.58
C PRO A 76 -13.16 -1.19 22.99
N ALA A 77 -13.89 -2.27 23.27
CA ALA A 77 -13.52 -3.60 22.78
C ALA A 77 -13.79 -3.71 21.26
N THR A 78 -14.93 -3.20 20.80
CA THR A 78 -15.25 -3.13 19.37
C THR A 78 -14.25 -2.25 18.61
N MET A 79 -13.90 -1.09 19.16
CA MET A 79 -12.90 -0.20 18.55
C MET A 79 -11.52 -0.85 18.46
N ALA A 80 -11.09 -1.54 19.53
CA ALA A 80 -9.82 -2.27 19.54
C ALA A 80 -9.79 -3.42 18.51
N ALA A 81 -10.90 -4.15 18.36
CA ALA A 81 -11.02 -5.21 17.36
C ALA A 81 -10.99 -4.67 15.93
N ALA A 82 -11.68 -3.56 15.67
CA ALA A 82 -11.66 -2.88 14.37
C ALA A 82 -10.26 -2.37 14.02
N PHE A 83 -9.57 -1.75 15.00
CA PHE A 83 -8.19 -1.32 14.84
C PHE A 83 -7.25 -2.50 14.55
N ALA A 84 -7.36 -3.61 15.31
CA ALA A 84 -6.53 -4.79 15.11
C ALA A 84 -6.75 -5.43 13.72
N ALA A 85 -7.99 -5.46 13.23
CA ALA A 85 -8.30 -5.94 11.88
C ALA A 85 -7.66 -5.05 10.81
N ALA A 86 -7.86 -3.73 10.91
CA ALA A 86 -7.30 -2.76 9.97
C ALA A 86 -5.76 -2.72 10.01
N HIS A 87 -5.16 -2.83 11.20
CA HIS A 87 -3.71 -2.88 11.36
C HIS A 87 -3.13 -4.15 10.74
N ARG A 88 -3.79 -5.31 10.91
CA ARG A 88 -3.39 -6.56 10.25
C ARG A 88 -3.52 -6.49 8.74
N GLU A 89 -4.59 -5.89 8.22
CA GLU A 89 -4.76 -5.69 6.78
C GLU A 89 -3.66 -4.79 6.19
N ARG A 90 -3.34 -3.68 6.88
CA ARG A 90 -2.39 -2.67 6.39
C ARG A 90 -0.92 -3.06 6.58
N PHE A 91 -0.58 -3.74 7.67
CA PHE A 91 0.81 -4.02 8.08
C PHE A 91 1.13 -5.50 8.29
N GLY A 92 0.13 -6.39 8.26
CA GLY A 92 0.33 -7.84 8.39
C GLY A 92 0.43 -8.37 9.82
N PHE A 93 0.35 -7.52 10.85
CA PHE A 93 0.49 -7.94 12.25
C PHE A 93 -0.41 -7.16 13.22
N VAL A 94 -0.43 -7.60 14.48
CA VAL A 94 -1.01 -6.88 15.62
C VAL A 94 0.00 -6.90 16.77
N SER A 95 0.00 -5.86 17.59
CA SER A 95 0.80 -5.71 18.81
C SER A 95 -0.09 -5.78 20.06
N ASP A 96 0.49 -6.21 21.18
CA ASP A 96 -0.11 -6.15 22.52
C ASP A 96 0.11 -4.80 23.21
N ASP A 97 0.71 -3.83 22.51
CA ASP A 97 0.88 -2.46 23.00
C ASP A 97 -0.46 -1.81 23.34
N ALA A 98 -0.46 -0.96 24.37
CA ALA A 98 -1.63 -0.20 24.76
C ALA A 98 -2.12 0.71 23.62
N LEU A 99 -3.45 0.78 23.45
CA LEU A 99 -4.08 1.66 22.47
C LEU A 99 -4.30 3.07 23.02
N VAL A 100 -4.00 4.05 22.18
CA VAL A 100 -4.17 5.47 22.45
C VAL A 100 -5.20 6.03 21.47
N VAL A 101 -6.18 6.75 22.00
CA VAL A 101 -7.04 7.63 21.21
C VAL A 101 -6.25 8.90 20.94
N GLU A 102 -5.65 8.96 19.76
CA GLU A 102 -4.88 10.11 19.33
C GLU A 102 -5.79 11.30 19.08
N ARG A 103 -6.90 11.06 18.39
CA ARG A 103 -7.81 12.09 17.90
C ARG A 103 -9.22 11.57 17.82
N VAL A 104 -10.18 12.45 18.09
CA VAL A 104 -11.60 12.24 17.77
C VAL A 104 -12.05 13.29 16.76
N GLN A 105 -12.94 12.89 15.85
CA GLN A 105 -13.46 13.72 14.78
C GLN A 105 -14.98 13.55 14.67
N ILE A 106 -15.66 14.67 14.48
CA ILE A 106 -17.05 14.75 14.05
C ILE A 106 -17.09 15.41 12.67
N GLU A 107 -17.77 14.80 11.73
CA GLU A 107 -18.16 15.41 10.46
C GLU A 107 -19.69 15.59 10.44
N ALA A 108 -20.14 16.85 10.34
CA ALA A 108 -21.54 17.17 10.11
C ALA A 108 -21.77 17.37 8.61
N VAL A 109 -22.69 16.62 8.02
CA VAL A 109 -23.00 16.65 6.58
C VAL A 109 -24.46 17.03 6.37
N LEU A 110 -24.69 18.14 5.67
CA LEU A 110 -26.01 18.53 5.19
C LEU A 110 -26.06 18.33 3.67
N ALA A 111 -26.84 17.33 3.26
CA ALA A 111 -26.96 16.93 1.87
C ALA A 111 -27.49 18.08 0.99
N THR A 112 -26.81 18.33 -0.12
CA THR A 112 -27.29 19.26 -1.15
C THR A 112 -28.18 18.50 -2.14
N ALA A 113 -29.32 19.09 -2.56
CA ALA A 113 -30.19 18.45 -3.54
C ALA A 113 -29.45 18.24 -4.88
N PRO A 114 -29.61 17.07 -5.53
CA PRO A 114 -28.97 16.83 -6.82
C PRO A 114 -29.52 17.79 -7.90
N LEU A 115 -28.63 18.30 -8.75
CA LEU A 115 -29.04 19.03 -9.95
C LEU A 115 -29.76 18.08 -10.91
N ALA A 116 -30.85 18.55 -11.49
CA ALA A 116 -31.50 17.85 -12.59
C ALA A 116 -30.50 17.67 -13.75
N ALA A 117 -30.33 16.43 -14.21
CA ALA A 117 -29.49 16.13 -15.36
C ALA A 117 -29.99 16.94 -16.56
N THR A 118 -29.09 17.71 -17.17
CA THR A 118 -29.41 18.45 -18.40
C THR A 118 -29.36 17.48 -19.56
N THR A 119 -30.52 17.16 -20.12
CA THR A 119 -30.63 16.27 -21.29
C THR A 119 -30.02 16.96 -22.51
N VAL A 120 -28.87 16.48 -22.96
CA VAL A 120 -28.28 16.92 -24.23
C VAL A 120 -28.99 16.20 -25.37
N VAL A 121 -29.72 16.96 -26.19
CA VAL A 121 -30.38 16.44 -27.40
C VAL A 121 -29.31 16.22 -28.48
N ALA A 122 -29.10 14.97 -28.88
CA ALA A 122 -28.20 14.62 -29.97
C ALA A 122 -28.68 15.22 -31.30
N ILE A 123 -27.77 15.81 -32.07
CA ILE A 123 -28.02 16.19 -33.45
C ILE A 123 -27.35 15.13 -34.31
N ASP A 124 -28.15 14.30 -34.98
CA ASP A 124 -27.65 13.25 -35.86
C ASP A 124 -26.95 13.89 -37.07
N ARG A 125 -25.63 13.68 -37.17
CA ARG A 125 -24.81 14.10 -38.31
C ARG A 125 -23.97 12.91 -38.76
N ALA A 126 -23.90 12.74 -40.08
CA ALA A 126 -23.06 11.73 -40.72
C ALA A 126 -21.60 11.84 -40.24
N ALA A 127 -21.02 10.71 -39.82
CA ALA A 127 -19.63 10.63 -39.39
C ALA A 127 -18.70 10.77 -40.60
N GLU A 128 -17.73 11.68 -40.51
CA GLU A 128 -16.61 11.75 -41.45
C GLU A 128 -15.72 10.51 -41.26
N GLU A 129 -15.15 9.94 -42.32
CA GLU A 129 -14.20 8.82 -42.18
C GLU A 129 -12.76 9.30 -42.27
N VAL A 130 -11.91 8.77 -41.40
CA VAL A 130 -10.47 9.10 -41.34
C VAL A 130 -9.62 7.84 -41.32
N GLU A 131 -8.43 7.93 -41.88
CA GLU A 131 -7.44 6.86 -41.82
C GLU A 131 -6.69 6.91 -40.49
N VAL A 132 -6.66 5.79 -39.76
CA VAL A 132 -6.04 5.69 -38.43
C VAL A 132 -5.40 4.32 -38.22
N ALA A 133 -4.20 4.31 -37.65
CA ALA A 133 -3.53 3.07 -37.25
C ALA A 133 -3.98 2.65 -35.83
N MET A 134 -4.65 1.51 -35.71
CA MET A 134 -5.09 0.91 -34.43
C MET A 134 -4.80 -0.59 -34.41
N ALA A 135 -4.38 -1.11 -33.26
CA ALA A 135 -4.01 -2.52 -33.09
C ALA A 135 -3.02 -3.04 -34.18
N GLY A 136 -2.04 -2.21 -34.55
CA GLY A 136 -0.99 -2.55 -35.52
C GLY A 136 -1.46 -2.63 -36.99
N ARG A 137 -2.66 -2.16 -37.31
CA ARG A 137 -3.20 -2.11 -38.68
C ARG A 137 -3.79 -0.73 -38.98
N VAL A 138 -3.80 -0.35 -40.25
CA VAL A 138 -4.49 0.86 -40.71
C VAL A 138 -5.97 0.54 -40.93
N HIS A 139 -6.86 1.41 -40.42
CA HIS A 139 -8.31 1.33 -40.56
C HIS A 139 -8.85 2.64 -41.15
N HIS A 140 -9.88 2.54 -41.99
CA HIS A 140 -10.76 3.68 -42.26
C HIS A 140 -11.86 3.65 -41.21
N ALA A 141 -11.85 4.62 -40.30
CA ALA A 141 -12.66 4.63 -39.10
C ALA A 141 -13.54 5.88 -39.06
N PRO A 142 -14.80 5.77 -38.59
CA PRO A 142 -15.66 6.93 -38.40
C PRO A 142 -15.10 7.85 -37.32
N LEU A 143 -15.16 9.15 -37.60
CA LEU A 143 -14.84 10.26 -36.74
C LEU A 143 -16.13 10.89 -36.22
N HIS A 144 -16.40 10.69 -34.94
CA HIS A 144 -17.54 11.26 -34.24
C HIS A 144 -17.12 12.51 -33.49
N ARG A 145 -17.92 13.58 -33.60
CA ARG A 145 -17.82 14.71 -32.68
C ARG A 145 -18.53 14.37 -31.37
N ARG A 146 -17.89 14.59 -30.22
CA ARG A 146 -18.45 14.23 -28.90
C ARG A 146 -19.80 14.91 -28.65
N ASP A 147 -19.96 16.18 -29.02
CA ASP A 147 -21.20 16.97 -28.86
C ASP A 147 -22.38 16.44 -29.68
N ALA A 148 -22.14 15.63 -30.72
CA ALA A 148 -23.18 14.96 -31.50
C ALA A 148 -23.69 13.66 -30.85
N LEU A 149 -23.01 13.13 -29.83
CA LEU A 149 -23.37 11.87 -29.16
C LEU A 149 -24.21 12.15 -27.90
N GLY A 150 -25.51 11.87 -27.96
CA GLY A 150 -26.42 11.97 -26.81
C GLY A 150 -26.38 10.72 -25.91
N PRO A 151 -27.01 10.78 -24.72
CA PRO A 151 -27.18 9.63 -23.84
C PRO A 151 -27.73 8.39 -24.57
N GLY A 152 -27.16 7.22 -24.28
CA GLY A 152 -27.51 5.96 -24.94
C GLY A 152 -26.83 5.71 -26.28
N ALA A 153 -26.16 6.71 -26.88
CA ALA A 153 -25.41 6.51 -28.12
C ALA A 153 -24.28 5.49 -27.91
N GLN A 154 -24.09 4.61 -28.90
CA GLN A 154 -23.06 3.58 -28.88
C GLN A 154 -22.19 3.66 -30.14
N VAL A 155 -20.88 3.60 -29.95
CA VAL A 155 -19.88 3.66 -31.01
C VAL A 155 -19.03 2.40 -30.92
N ALA A 156 -19.09 1.54 -31.92
CA ALA A 156 -18.23 0.35 -32.00
C ALA A 156 -16.88 0.72 -32.61
N GLY A 157 -15.79 0.17 -32.06
CA GLY A 157 -14.45 0.32 -32.64
C GLY A 157 -14.25 -0.54 -33.89
N PRO A 158 -13.34 -0.17 -34.81
CA PRO A 158 -12.44 0.99 -34.76
C PRO A 158 -13.17 2.32 -35.03
N ALA A 159 -13.01 3.31 -34.15
CA ALA A 159 -13.59 4.65 -34.30
C ALA A 159 -12.79 5.72 -33.53
N LEU A 160 -12.93 6.98 -33.94
CA LEU A 160 -12.41 8.13 -33.20
C LEU A 160 -13.57 8.99 -32.69
N ILE A 161 -13.50 9.42 -31.44
CA ILE A 161 -14.42 10.40 -30.85
C ILE A 161 -13.60 11.61 -30.46
N VAL A 162 -13.87 12.76 -31.07
CA VAL A 162 -13.14 14.00 -30.86
C VAL A 162 -14.01 15.04 -30.17
N ASP A 163 -13.41 15.76 -29.24
CA ASP A 163 -13.92 17.01 -28.71
C ASP A 163 -12.86 18.12 -28.87
N ASP A 164 -13.15 19.33 -28.39
CA ASP A 164 -12.26 20.47 -28.59
C ASP A 164 -10.92 20.36 -27.80
N ILE A 165 -10.78 19.41 -26.89
CA ILE A 165 -9.64 19.25 -25.97
C ILE A 165 -9.09 17.82 -25.87
N SER A 166 -9.73 16.84 -26.50
CA SER A 166 -9.45 15.43 -26.35
C SER A 166 -9.83 14.64 -27.61
N THR A 167 -9.16 13.49 -27.78
CA THR A 167 -9.45 12.53 -28.82
C THR A 167 -9.41 11.14 -28.21
N VAL A 168 -10.54 10.44 -28.24
CA VAL A 168 -10.70 9.09 -27.72
C VAL A 168 -10.66 8.11 -28.89
N ALA A 169 -9.68 7.21 -28.86
CA ALA A 169 -9.61 6.08 -29.78
C ALA A 169 -10.41 4.89 -29.23
N VAL A 170 -11.43 4.45 -29.97
CA VAL A 170 -12.18 3.23 -29.69
C VAL A 170 -11.57 2.12 -30.54
N GLU A 171 -10.65 1.35 -29.96
CA GLU A 171 -9.94 0.30 -30.70
C GLU A 171 -10.86 -0.85 -31.16
N PRO A 172 -10.46 -1.64 -32.18
CA PRO A 172 -11.15 -2.89 -32.52
C PRO A 172 -11.34 -3.80 -31.29
N GLY A 173 -12.56 -4.33 -31.11
CA GLY A 173 -12.89 -5.14 -29.93
C GLY A 173 -13.25 -4.32 -28.67
N TRP A 174 -13.42 -3.01 -28.82
CA TRP A 174 -14.01 -2.11 -27.83
C TRP A 174 -15.28 -1.44 -28.38
N SER A 175 -16.12 -0.95 -27.48
CA SER A 175 -17.23 -0.04 -27.79
C SER A 175 -17.29 1.09 -26.78
N ALA A 176 -17.61 2.29 -27.22
CA ALA A 176 -17.94 3.41 -26.35
C ALA A 176 -19.47 3.55 -26.21
N SER A 177 -19.98 3.83 -25.02
CA SER A 177 -21.38 4.18 -24.77
C SER A 177 -21.47 5.48 -23.98
N VAL A 178 -22.37 6.39 -24.34
CA VAL A 178 -22.66 7.60 -23.56
C VAL A 178 -23.69 7.26 -22.48
N LEU A 179 -23.34 7.47 -21.22
CA LEU A 179 -24.23 7.30 -20.07
C LEU A 179 -25.22 8.47 -19.93
N ASP A 180 -26.21 8.33 -19.06
CA ASP A 180 -27.27 9.33 -18.85
C ASP A 180 -26.75 10.71 -18.37
N ASP A 181 -25.62 10.70 -17.65
CA ASP A 181 -24.90 11.89 -17.19
C ASP A 181 -23.95 12.48 -18.26
N GLY A 182 -23.89 11.88 -19.45
CA GLY A 182 -22.96 12.25 -20.51
C GLY A 182 -21.55 11.68 -20.34
N THR A 183 -21.29 10.80 -19.38
CA THR A 183 -19.99 10.14 -19.26
C THR A 183 -19.79 9.15 -20.42
N LEU A 184 -18.59 9.14 -21.02
CA LEU A 184 -18.24 8.17 -22.06
C LEU A 184 -17.63 6.92 -21.40
N ARG A 185 -18.34 5.79 -21.45
CA ARG A 185 -17.86 4.50 -20.95
C ARG A 185 -17.28 3.67 -22.09
N LEU A 186 -16.03 3.25 -21.96
CA LEU A 186 -15.39 2.29 -22.86
C LEU A 186 -15.53 0.88 -22.30
N THR A 187 -16.12 -0.01 -23.08
CA THR A 187 -16.32 -1.43 -22.74
C THR A 187 -15.59 -2.29 -23.74
N ARG A 188 -14.81 -3.25 -23.25
CA ARG A 188 -14.16 -4.23 -24.10
C ARG A 188 -15.18 -5.30 -24.52
N THR A 189 -15.47 -5.40 -25.81
CA THR A 189 -16.50 -6.30 -26.37
C THR A 189 -15.92 -7.64 -26.84
N ALA A 190 -14.62 -7.70 -27.13
CA ALA A 190 -13.93 -8.94 -27.46
C ALA A 190 -12.59 -9.03 -26.72
N ARG A 191 -12.31 -10.19 -26.12
CA ARG A 191 -10.95 -10.52 -25.69
C ARG A 191 -10.14 -10.74 -26.99
N PRO A 192 -8.94 -10.14 -27.16
CA PRO A 192 -8.09 -10.48 -28.28
C PRO A 192 -7.95 -11.99 -28.32
N ALA A 193 -8.00 -12.56 -29.53
CA ALA A 193 -7.72 -13.97 -29.71
C ALA A 193 -6.47 -14.30 -28.90
N ALA A 194 -6.52 -15.37 -28.10
CA ALA A 194 -5.39 -15.86 -27.32
C ALA A 194 -4.30 -16.33 -28.29
N GLY A 195 -3.60 -15.36 -28.89
CA GLY A 195 -2.71 -15.49 -30.03
C GLY A 195 -1.36 -14.89 -29.72
N ALA A 196 -0.95 -14.97 -28.46
CA ALA A 196 0.44 -15.06 -28.09
C ALA A 196 0.44 -15.94 -26.85
N ARG A 197 0.54 -17.26 -27.06
CA ARG A 197 1.14 -18.15 -26.07
C ARG A 197 2.37 -17.39 -25.56
N ALA A 198 2.51 -17.21 -24.24
CA ALA A 198 3.66 -16.53 -23.68
C ALA A 198 4.91 -17.24 -24.23
N ASP A 199 5.52 -16.63 -25.24
CA ASP A 199 6.84 -17.01 -25.69
C ASP A 199 7.76 -16.69 -24.52
N THR A 200 8.69 -17.59 -24.22
CA THR A 200 9.74 -17.33 -23.22
C THR A 200 10.75 -16.29 -23.72
N ALA A 201 10.60 -15.82 -24.97
CA ALA A 201 11.27 -14.63 -25.47
C ALA A 201 11.00 -13.42 -24.55
N VAL A 202 12.06 -12.70 -24.19
CA VAL A 202 12.01 -11.50 -23.36
C VAL A 202 11.24 -10.41 -24.12
N ASP A 203 9.96 -10.26 -23.78
CA ASP A 203 9.13 -9.15 -24.25
C ASP A 203 9.56 -7.87 -23.49
N PRO A 204 10.11 -6.85 -24.18
CA PRO A 204 10.62 -5.64 -23.53
C PRO A 204 9.52 -4.86 -22.78
N VAL A 205 8.27 -4.94 -23.23
CA VAL A 205 7.13 -4.29 -22.55
C VAL A 205 6.84 -5.02 -21.26
N ARG A 206 6.78 -6.36 -21.27
CA ARG A 206 6.59 -7.14 -20.05
C ARG A 206 7.75 -6.96 -19.08
N LEU A 207 8.99 -6.97 -19.57
CA LEU A 207 10.17 -6.74 -18.74
C LEU A 207 10.07 -5.40 -18.01
N ALA A 208 9.71 -4.32 -18.72
CA ALA A 208 9.53 -3.01 -18.11
C ALA A 208 8.39 -2.99 -17.08
N ILE A 209 7.26 -3.64 -17.38
CA ILE A 209 6.14 -3.76 -16.44
C ILE A 209 6.56 -4.50 -15.17
N PHE A 210 7.18 -5.67 -15.29
CA PHE A 210 7.61 -6.46 -14.12
C PHE A 210 8.72 -5.76 -13.33
N ALA A 211 9.67 -5.12 -13.99
CA ALA A 211 10.68 -4.31 -13.32
C ALA A 211 10.05 -3.20 -12.47
N GLY A 212 9.06 -2.48 -13.03
CA GLY A 212 8.29 -1.48 -12.29
C GLY A 212 7.50 -2.07 -11.11
N LEU A 213 6.88 -3.24 -11.30
CA LEU A 213 6.13 -3.92 -10.23
C LEU A 213 7.05 -4.36 -9.09
N PHE A 214 8.20 -4.97 -9.38
CA PHE A 214 9.13 -5.40 -8.33
C PHE A 214 9.74 -4.22 -7.56
N MET A 215 10.07 -3.13 -8.26
CA MET A 215 10.52 -1.89 -7.60
C MET A 215 9.43 -1.32 -6.69
N GLY A 216 8.19 -1.22 -7.20
CA GLY A 216 7.06 -0.75 -6.40
C GLY A 216 6.80 -1.62 -5.17
N LEU A 217 6.93 -2.94 -5.27
CA LEU A 217 6.83 -3.84 -4.12
C LEU A 217 7.91 -3.57 -3.09
N ALA A 218 9.17 -3.39 -3.50
CA ALA A 218 10.26 -3.09 -2.57
C ALA A 218 10.06 -1.74 -1.87
N GLU A 219 9.57 -0.72 -2.58
CA GLU A 219 9.24 0.60 -2.02
C GLU A 219 8.06 0.55 -1.03
N GLU A 220 7.02 -0.24 -1.34
CA GLU A 220 5.89 -0.44 -0.43
C GLU A 220 6.30 -1.21 0.83
N MET A 221 7.17 -2.21 0.71
CA MET A 221 7.77 -2.89 1.87
C MET A 221 8.51 -1.89 2.77
N GLY A 222 9.32 -1.01 2.17
CA GLY A 222 10.04 0.04 2.91
C GLY A 222 9.09 1.03 3.60
N SER A 223 8.06 1.47 2.88
CA SER A 223 7.05 2.38 3.41
C SER A 223 6.23 1.76 4.55
N ALA A 224 5.89 0.47 4.45
CA ALA A 224 5.22 -0.27 5.51
C ALA A 224 6.10 -0.40 6.77
N LEU A 225 7.38 -0.74 6.58
CA LEU A 225 8.35 -0.81 7.67
C LEU A 225 8.52 0.54 8.37
N GLN A 226 8.76 1.61 7.61
CA GLN A 226 8.93 2.97 8.15
C GLN A 226 7.71 3.40 8.97
N ARG A 227 6.50 3.23 8.43
CA ARG A 227 5.25 3.62 9.10
C ARG A 227 5.01 2.80 10.37
N SER A 228 5.23 1.49 10.34
CA SER A 228 4.97 0.64 11.52
C SER A 228 6.04 0.72 12.62
N ALA A 229 7.19 1.37 12.36
CA ALA A 229 8.32 1.35 13.27
C ALA A 229 8.14 2.28 14.48
N ALA A 230 8.41 1.72 15.67
CA ALA A 230 8.60 2.51 16.90
C ALA A 230 10.01 3.14 17.00
N SER A 231 10.97 2.67 16.19
CA SER A 231 12.36 3.12 16.21
C SER A 231 12.53 4.42 15.43
N VAL A 232 13.07 5.45 16.07
CA VAL A 232 13.42 6.73 15.43
C VAL A 232 14.49 6.53 14.33
N ASN A 233 15.40 5.56 14.49
CA ASN A 233 16.40 5.24 13.46
C ASN A 233 15.72 4.76 12.17
N ILE A 234 14.68 3.93 12.29
CA ILE A 234 13.96 3.43 11.13
C ILE A 234 13.01 4.51 10.58
N ARG A 235 12.22 5.14 11.44
CA ARG A 235 11.16 6.06 11.02
C ARG A 235 11.66 7.38 10.43
N GLU A 236 12.65 8.00 11.10
CA GLU A 236 13.14 9.34 10.77
C GLU A 236 14.47 9.31 10.02
N ARG A 237 15.40 8.47 10.45
CA ARG A 237 16.74 8.37 9.83
C ARG A 237 16.77 7.46 8.61
N LEU A 238 15.67 6.72 8.36
CA LEU A 238 15.52 5.77 7.26
C LEU A 238 16.62 4.71 7.24
N ASP A 239 17.04 4.29 8.44
CA ASP A 239 18.13 3.34 8.63
C ASP A 239 17.65 1.89 8.46
N PHE A 240 17.19 1.60 7.24
CA PHE A 240 16.67 0.30 6.85
C PHE A 240 16.81 0.09 5.33
N SER A 241 16.62 -1.15 4.86
CA SER A 241 16.51 -1.46 3.44
C SER A 241 15.64 -2.68 3.22
N CYS A 242 14.88 -2.66 2.13
CA CYS A 242 13.98 -3.73 1.72
C CYS A 242 14.39 -4.23 0.34
N ALA A 243 14.40 -5.55 0.16
CA ALA A 243 14.84 -6.18 -1.07
C ALA A 243 14.06 -7.46 -1.38
N ILE A 244 13.97 -7.77 -2.67
CA ILE A 244 13.34 -8.96 -3.24
C ILE A 244 14.41 -9.76 -3.96
N PHE A 245 14.43 -11.07 -3.76
CA PHE A 245 15.40 -12.00 -4.32
C PHE A 245 14.71 -13.15 -5.05
N ASP A 246 15.39 -13.70 -6.05
CA ASP A 246 14.96 -14.91 -6.75
C ASP A 246 15.13 -16.17 -5.87
N ALA A 247 14.70 -17.32 -6.39
CA ALA A 247 14.82 -18.62 -5.70
C ALA A 247 16.26 -19.01 -5.34
N GLY A 248 17.27 -18.44 -6.00
CA GLY A 248 18.70 -18.64 -5.72
C GLY A 248 19.29 -17.61 -4.75
N GLY A 249 18.51 -16.63 -4.29
CA GLY A 249 18.99 -15.55 -3.43
C GLY A 249 19.74 -14.46 -4.19
N HIS A 250 19.50 -14.28 -5.50
CA HIS A 250 20.02 -13.14 -6.26
C HIS A 250 19.04 -11.97 -6.21
N LEU A 251 19.58 -10.76 -6.09
CA LEU A 251 18.80 -9.53 -5.97
C LEU A 251 18.00 -9.27 -7.25
N ILE A 252 16.68 -9.07 -7.11
CA ILE A 252 15.77 -8.66 -8.20
C ILE A 252 15.49 -7.16 -8.11
N ALA A 253 15.12 -6.67 -6.93
CA ALA A 253 14.75 -5.28 -6.70
C ALA A 253 15.04 -4.86 -5.26
N ASN A 254 15.27 -3.57 -5.05
CA ASN A 254 15.53 -3.00 -3.74
C ASN A 254 15.00 -1.57 -3.64
N ALA A 255 14.51 -1.21 -2.45
CA ALA A 255 14.20 0.18 -2.15
C ALA A 255 15.51 0.98 -1.93
N PRO A 256 15.63 2.20 -2.50
CA PRO A 256 16.84 3.00 -2.41
C PRO A 256 16.91 3.73 -1.06
N HIS A 257 17.48 3.10 -0.05
CA HIS A 257 17.66 3.74 1.27
C HIS A 257 19.13 3.75 1.71
N ILE A 258 19.81 2.60 1.75
CA ILE A 258 21.22 2.53 2.16
C ILE A 258 22.02 1.57 1.27
N PRO A 259 22.97 2.07 0.44
CA PRO A 259 23.73 1.25 -0.51
C PRO A 259 24.53 0.09 0.11
N VAL A 260 25.02 0.23 1.35
CA VAL A 260 25.84 -0.80 2.02
C VAL A 260 25.05 -2.09 2.28
N HIS A 261 23.73 -2.00 2.46
CA HIS A 261 22.87 -3.17 2.71
C HIS A 261 22.75 -4.07 1.48
N LEU A 262 22.89 -3.51 0.27
CA LEU A 262 22.55 -4.19 -0.98
C LEU A 262 23.51 -5.32 -1.34
N GLY A 263 24.79 -5.17 -0.97
CA GLY A 263 25.79 -6.21 -1.23
C GLY A 263 25.62 -7.43 -0.34
N SER A 264 25.38 -7.22 0.95
CA SER A 264 25.50 -8.29 1.95
C SER A 264 24.18 -8.98 2.29
N MET A 265 23.02 -8.36 2.05
CA MET A 265 21.71 -9.02 2.24
C MET A 265 21.56 -10.27 1.35
N GLY A 266 22.16 -10.27 0.15
CA GLY A 266 22.16 -11.45 -0.72
C GLY A 266 22.90 -12.65 -0.10
N ASP A 267 23.99 -12.41 0.62
CA ASP A 267 24.73 -13.46 1.34
C ASP A 267 23.88 -14.04 2.47
N CYS A 268 23.14 -13.21 3.21
CA CYS A 268 22.20 -13.66 4.22
C CYS A 268 21.14 -14.61 3.65
N VAL A 269 20.55 -14.25 2.51
CA VAL A 269 19.50 -15.07 1.85
C VAL A 269 20.09 -16.40 1.38
N ARG A 270 21.27 -16.38 0.73
CA ARG A 270 21.94 -17.61 0.27
C ARG A 270 22.35 -18.52 1.42
N HIS A 271 22.85 -17.94 2.52
CA HIS A 271 23.16 -18.69 3.73
C HIS A 271 21.90 -19.35 4.32
N LEU A 272 20.80 -18.60 4.45
CA LEU A 272 19.52 -19.14 4.91
C LEU A 272 19.06 -20.31 4.02
N ILE A 273 19.09 -20.16 2.70
CA ILE A 273 18.72 -21.21 1.75
C ILE A 273 19.55 -22.47 1.99
N ALA A 274 20.87 -22.33 2.10
CA ALA A 274 21.78 -23.46 2.31
C ALA A 274 21.52 -24.17 3.65
N SER A 275 21.41 -23.40 4.74
CA SER A 275 21.17 -23.91 6.09
C SER A 275 19.83 -24.65 6.18
N ARG A 276 18.74 -24.01 5.71
CA ARG A 276 17.38 -24.58 5.78
C ARG A 276 17.15 -25.73 4.80
N SER A 277 17.94 -25.84 3.75
CA SER A 277 17.88 -27.02 2.88
C SER A 277 18.48 -28.27 3.54
N ALA A 278 19.30 -28.11 4.57
CA ALA A 278 20.01 -29.20 5.24
C ALA A 278 19.47 -29.54 6.65
N ASP A 279 18.60 -28.70 7.23
CA ASP A 279 18.15 -28.84 8.63
C ASP A 279 17.05 -29.90 8.84
N GLY A 280 16.51 -30.48 7.77
CA GLY A 280 15.44 -31.48 7.78
C GLY A 280 14.03 -30.94 8.06
N ARG A 281 13.88 -29.69 8.55
CA ARG A 281 12.58 -29.02 8.69
C ARG A 281 12.19 -28.32 7.40
N GLY A 282 13.17 -27.73 6.71
CA GLY A 282 12.94 -26.84 5.59
C GLY A 282 12.28 -25.53 6.00
N MET A 283 11.97 -24.76 4.97
CA MET A 283 11.19 -23.53 5.05
C MET A 283 9.71 -23.81 4.83
N ARG A 284 8.83 -23.14 5.56
CA ARG A 284 7.37 -23.28 5.41
C ARG A 284 6.72 -21.93 5.08
N PRO A 285 5.55 -21.93 4.41
CA PRO A 285 4.77 -20.72 4.21
C PRO A 285 4.51 -19.99 5.54
N GLY A 286 4.79 -18.69 5.57
CA GLY A 286 4.62 -17.86 6.77
C GLY A 286 5.75 -17.93 7.80
N ASP A 287 6.83 -18.68 7.52
CA ASP A 287 8.04 -18.57 8.32
C ASP A 287 8.79 -17.26 8.03
N ALA A 288 9.47 -16.70 9.03
CA ALA A 288 10.46 -15.63 8.85
C ALA A 288 11.67 -15.87 9.76
N TYR A 289 12.85 -15.51 9.27
CA TYR A 289 14.14 -15.81 9.90
C TYR A 289 14.95 -14.53 10.09
N ALA A 290 15.55 -14.35 11.26
CA ALA A 290 16.38 -13.20 11.57
C ALA A 290 17.87 -13.57 11.62
N LEU A 291 18.72 -12.71 11.07
CA LEU A 291 20.16 -12.87 11.09
C LEU A 291 20.86 -11.50 11.11
N ASN A 292 21.96 -11.43 11.87
CA ASN A 292 22.86 -10.26 11.93
C ASN A 292 24.34 -10.70 11.98
N ASP A 293 24.63 -12.00 11.94
CA ASP A 293 25.99 -12.55 11.98
C ASP A 293 26.85 -11.96 10.84
N PRO A 294 27.93 -11.21 11.16
CA PRO A 294 28.80 -10.61 10.15
C PRO A 294 29.46 -11.63 9.22
N TYR A 295 29.65 -12.87 9.68
CA TYR A 295 30.23 -13.95 8.86
C TYR A 295 29.21 -14.54 7.87
N ARG A 296 27.93 -14.17 7.98
CA ARG A 296 26.80 -14.66 7.15
C ARG A 296 26.10 -13.53 6.40
N GLY A 297 26.80 -12.42 6.12
CA GLY A 297 26.26 -11.27 5.38
C GLY A 297 25.65 -10.16 6.26
N GLY A 298 25.73 -10.27 7.59
CA GLY A 298 25.52 -9.13 8.49
C GLY A 298 26.56 -8.03 8.22
N THR A 299 26.16 -6.77 8.30
CA THR A 299 27.07 -5.62 8.18
C THR A 299 27.73 -5.32 9.53
N HIS A 300 26.92 -5.32 10.59
CA HIS A 300 27.31 -5.32 11.99
C HIS A 300 26.10 -5.75 12.83
N LEU A 301 26.28 -6.09 14.11
CA LEU A 301 25.21 -6.73 14.91
C LEU A 301 23.90 -5.93 15.02
N PRO A 302 23.93 -4.60 15.19
CA PRO A 302 22.72 -3.77 15.14
C PRO A 302 21.86 -3.89 13.87
N ASP A 303 22.45 -4.25 12.74
CA ASP A 303 21.73 -4.40 11.48
C ASP A 303 21.09 -5.79 11.37
N ILE A 304 19.89 -5.92 11.92
CA ILE A 304 19.14 -7.17 11.89
C ILE A 304 18.42 -7.29 10.55
N THR A 305 18.70 -8.38 9.83
CA THR A 305 18.01 -8.74 8.60
C THR A 305 16.96 -9.81 8.89
N VAL A 306 15.72 -9.56 8.51
CA VAL A 306 14.65 -10.56 8.52
C VAL A 306 14.37 -10.99 7.10
N VAL A 307 14.38 -12.30 6.85
CA VAL A 307 14.15 -12.91 5.54
C VAL A 307 12.91 -13.80 5.62
N GLN A 308 11.99 -13.63 4.68
CA GLN A 308 10.79 -14.44 4.55
C GLN A 308 10.77 -15.14 3.17
N PRO A 309 10.71 -16.49 3.13
CA PRO A 309 10.46 -17.23 1.90
C PRO A 309 9.03 -16.99 1.38
N VAL A 310 8.90 -16.82 0.06
CA VAL A 310 7.62 -16.61 -0.62
C VAL A 310 7.32 -17.79 -1.54
N PHE A 311 6.18 -18.44 -1.29
CA PHE A 311 5.73 -19.62 -2.03
C PHE A 311 4.69 -19.19 -3.07
N ALA A 312 4.93 -19.51 -4.34
CA ALA A 312 4.07 -19.13 -5.47
C ALA A 312 3.25 -20.33 -5.99
N GLY A 313 2.62 -21.08 -5.08
CA GLY A 313 1.85 -22.28 -5.40
C GLY A 313 2.66 -23.58 -5.53
N SER A 314 3.94 -23.55 -5.14
CA SER A 314 4.85 -24.70 -5.05
C SER A 314 5.26 -24.99 -3.61
N ASP A 315 5.79 -26.19 -3.34
CA ASP A 315 6.36 -26.57 -2.04
C ASP A 315 7.77 -26.01 -1.80
N THR A 316 8.39 -25.42 -2.83
CA THR A 316 9.66 -24.70 -2.73
C THR A 316 9.42 -23.20 -2.84
N PRO A 317 10.17 -22.36 -2.10
CA PRO A 317 10.11 -20.91 -2.26
C PRO A 317 10.46 -20.50 -3.70
N ALA A 318 9.65 -19.61 -4.29
CA ALA A 318 9.92 -19.04 -5.60
C ALA A 318 10.72 -17.73 -5.50
N PHE A 319 10.57 -17.02 -4.38
CA PHE A 319 11.23 -15.76 -4.08
C PHE A 319 11.55 -15.67 -2.60
N PHE A 320 12.40 -14.70 -2.25
CA PHE A 320 12.64 -14.29 -0.88
C PHE A 320 12.47 -12.79 -0.77
N VAL A 321 11.85 -12.34 0.31
CA VAL A 321 11.81 -10.92 0.66
C VAL A 321 12.63 -10.72 1.93
N ALA A 322 13.39 -9.63 1.98
CA ALA A 322 14.18 -9.31 3.14
C ALA A 322 14.06 -7.84 3.53
N ALA A 323 14.03 -7.60 4.84
CA ALA A 323 14.07 -6.29 5.43
C ALA A 323 15.23 -6.24 6.43
N ARG A 324 16.14 -5.28 6.26
CA ARG A 324 17.20 -4.98 7.21
C ARG A 324 16.89 -3.67 7.89
N GLY A 325 16.97 -3.61 9.22
CA GLY A 325 16.80 -2.37 9.97
C GLY A 325 17.86 -2.24 11.04
N HIS A 326 18.29 -1.00 11.30
CA HIS A 326 19.27 -0.70 12.32
C HIS A 326 18.62 -0.57 13.70
N HIS A 327 19.01 -1.43 14.62
CA HIS A 327 18.59 -1.40 16.02
C HIS A 327 19.53 -0.51 16.83
N ALA A 328 18.97 0.27 17.76
CA ALA A 328 19.80 1.18 18.57
C ALA A 328 20.69 0.44 19.57
N ASP A 329 20.34 -0.79 19.93
CA ASP A 329 20.99 -1.63 20.91
C ASP A 329 20.63 -3.10 20.64
N VAL A 330 21.60 -4.00 20.79
CA VAL A 330 21.45 -5.46 20.63
C VAL A 330 22.09 -6.24 21.79
N GLY A 331 22.31 -5.60 22.94
CA GLY A 331 22.82 -6.24 24.16
C GLY A 331 24.34 -6.27 24.30
N GLY A 332 25.04 -5.28 23.73
CA GLY A 332 26.50 -5.15 23.90
C GLY A 332 26.91 -4.73 25.32
N THR A 333 28.22 -4.68 25.58
CA THR A 333 28.80 -4.34 26.90
C THR A 333 28.48 -2.93 27.38
N SER A 334 28.16 -2.01 26.46
CA SER A 334 27.74 -0.64 26.75
C SER A 334 26.43 -0.32 26.04
N PRO A 335 25.50 0.44 26.68
CA PRO A 335 24.27 0.86 26.02
C PRO A 335 24.56 1.61 24.72
N GLY A 336 23.85 1.21 23.65
CA GLY A 336 24.00 1.78 22.32
C GLY A 336 24.49 0.78 21.26
N SER A 337 24.60 1.27 20.04
CA SER A 337 24.74 0.43 18.84
C SER A 337 26.12 -0.24 18.73
N MET A 338 27.21 0.48 19.02
CA MET A 338 28.58 -0.02 18.78
C MET A 338 29.51 0.34 19.96
N PRO A 339 29.79 -0.62 20.87
CA PRO A 339 30.76 -0.40 21.96
C PRO A 339 32.17 -0.20 21.42
N ALA A 340 32.81 0.92 21.79
CA ALA A 340 34.09 1.36 21.22
C ALA A 340 35.31 0.55 21.69
N ASP A 341 35.17 -0.24 22.75
CA ASP A 341 36.22 -1.03 23.39
C ASP A 341 36.05 -2.55 23.18
N SER A 342 35.16 -2.95 22.26
CA SER A 342 34.94 -4.35 21.86
C SER A 342 36.24 -5.00 21.38
N ARG A 343 36.54 -6.20 21.90
CA ARG A 343 37.69 -7.02 21.50
C ARG A 343 37.27 -8.30 20.82
N THR A 344 36.05 -8.74 21.08
CA THR A 344 35.43 -9.95 20.55
C THR A 344 33.99 -9.65 20.16
N LEU A 345 33.43 -10.46 19.25
CA LEU A 345 32.04 -10.30 18.82
C LEU A 345 31.04 -10.42 19.99
N ALA A 346 31.40 -11.18 21.03
CA ALA A 346 30.58 -11.30 22.24
C ALA A 346 30.47 -9.99 23.04
N ASP A 347 31.40 -9.05 22.84
CA ASP A 347 31.34 -7.72 23.47
C ASP A 347 30.31 -6.81 22.77
N GLU A 348 29.98 -7.11 21.51
CA GLU A 348 29.14 -6.27 20.64
C GLU A 348 27.64 -6.59 20.78
N GLY A 349 27.28 -7.74 21.34
CA GLY A 349 25.90 -8.12 21.67
C GLY A 349 25.46 -9.45 21.06
N VAL A 350 24.14 -9.60 20.89
CA VAL A 350 23.50 -10.84 20.46
C VAL A 350 23.75 -11.11 18.98
N VAL A 351 24.27 -12.30 18.70
CA VAL A 351 24.45 -12.82 17.33
C VAL A 351 23.27 -13.73 16.96
N LEU A 352 22.63 -13.42 15.85
CA LEU A 352 21.53 -14.16 15.24
C LEU A 352 22.06 -14.86 14.00
N ASP A 353 22.14 -16.19 14.05
CA ASP A 353 22.39 -17.06 12.89
C ASP A 353 21.05 -17.73 12.52
N ASP A 354 20.42 -17.24 11.45
CA ASP A 354 19.18 -17.71 10.83
C ASP A 354 17.97 -18.00 11.74
N VAL A 355 17.90 -17.39 12.93
CA VAL A 355 16.89 -17.66 13.98
C VAL A 355 15.46 -17.56 13.44
N LEU A 356 14.66 -18.63 13.59
CA LEU A 356 13.23 -18.63 13.24
C LEU A 356 12.46 -17.71 14.20
N VAL A 357 12.03 -16.54 13.71
CA VAL A 357 11.35 -15.49 14.47
C VAL A 357 9.83 -15.51 14.31
N VAL A 358 9.35 -15.92 13.14
CA VAL A 358 7.93 -16.18 12.90
C VAL A 358 7.83 -17.61 12.40
N ALA A 359 6.98 -18.43 13.02
CA ALA A 359 6.70 -19.79 12.58
C ALA A 359 5.27 -19.86 12.04
N GLU A 360 5.13 -20.13 10.74
CA GLU A 360 3.83 -20.30 10.07
C GLU A 360 2.84 -19.16 10.42
N GLY A 361 3.31 -17.91 10.39
CA GLY A 361 2.53 -16.70 10.67
C GLY A 361 2.43 -16.31 12.16
N ARG A 362 3.00 -17.09 13.08
CA ARG A 362 3.00 -16.80 14.52
C ARG A 362 4.36 -16.29 14.99
N LEU A 363 4.40 -15.06 15.52
CA LEU A 363 5.60 -14.48 16.14
C LEU A 363 6.03 -15.32 17.36
N ARG A 364 7.32 -15.65 17.43
CA ARG A 364 7.95 -16.41 18.52
C ARG A 364 8.52 -15.48 19.57
N GLU A 365 7.65 -14.63 20.10
CA GLU A 365 8.04 -13.51 20.96
C GLU A 365 8.73 -13.97 22.26
N ALA A 366 8.20 -15.01 22.91
CA ALA A 366 8.78 -15.52 24.15
C ALA A 366 10.21 -16.04 23.92
N GLU A 367 10.44 -16.76 22.83
CA GLU A 367 11.76 -17.27 22.47
C GLU A 367 12.74 -16.16 22.08
N LEU A 368 12.26 -15.15 21.34
CA LEU A 368 13.06 -13.96 21.02
C LEU A 368 13.44 -13.18 22.28
N ARG A 369 12.50 -12.95 23.20
CA ARG A 369 12.77 -12.27 24.46
C ARG A 369 13.81 -13.01 25.31
N ALA A 370 13.73 -14.34 25.36
CA ALA A 370 14.70 -15.17 26.06
C ALA A 370 16.10 -15.05 25.42
N LEU A 371 16.18 -15.03 24.09
CA LEU A 371 17.44 -14.87 23.35
C LEU A 371 18.12 -13.52 23.60
N PHE A 372 17.35 -12.43 23.71
CA PHE A 372 17.90 -11.11 24.01
C PHE A 372 18.13 -10.85 25.51
N ALA A 373 17.69 -11.75 26.39
CA ALA A 373 17.89 -11.64 27.83
C ALA A 373 19.05 -12.52 28.34
N SER A 374 19.69 -13.30 27.46
CA SER A 374 20.71 -14.29 27.80
C SER A 374 22.09 -13.72 28.03
#